data_AF-A0A6I6SCZ5-F1
#
_entry.id   AF-A0A6I6SCZ5-F1
#
_cell.length_a   1.000
_cell.length_b   1.000
_cell.length_c   1.000
_cell.angle_alpha   90.00
_cell.angle_beta   90.00
_cell.angle_gamma   90.00
#
_symmetry.space_group_name_H-M   'P 1'
#
loop_
_entity.id
_entity.type
_entity.pdbx_description
1 polymer ?
#
loop_
_entity_poly.entity_id
_entity_poly.type
_entity_poly.pdbx_seq_one_letter_code
_entity_poly.pdbx_strand_id
1 'polypeptide(L)' 'MDVPAHRHPTVQDHVALAEIDLTGELMIAAAAANEDRLSADRIDEVLHVDGVDREAAETS' A
#
# COMPACT_ATOMS: atom_id res chain seq x y z
N MET A 1 9.93 -27.14 -14.88
CA MET A 1 9.76 -26.26 -13.72
C MET A 1 9.03 -27.08 -12.68
N ASP A 2 9.72 -27.51 -11.63
CA ASP A 2 9.09 -28.24 -10.53
C ASP A 2 8.45 -27.20 -9.61
N VAL A 3 7.12 -27.16 -9.58
CA VAL A 3 6.38 -26.21 -8.73
C VAL A 3 6.40 -26.79 -7.32
N PRO A 4 6.92 -26.08 -6.31
CA PRO A 4 7.01 -26.63 -4.96
C PRO A 4 5.63 -27.05 -4.47
N ALA A 5 5.58 -28.23 -3.84
CA ALA A 5 4.37 -28.76 -3.24
C ALA A 5 3.74 -27.68 -2.34
N HIS A 6 2.46 -27.36 -2.61
CA HIS A 6 1.75 -26.36 -1.83
C HIS A 6 1.71 -26.81 -0.37
N ARG A 7 2.33 -26.01 0.51
CA ARG A 7 2.20 -26.21 1.95
C ARG A 7 0.72 -26.15 2.32
N HIS A 8 0.31 -26.94 3.30
CA HIS A 8 -1.05 -26.84 3.81
C HIS A 8 -1.32 -25.42 4.32
N PRO A 9 -2.46 -24.81 3.97
CA PRO A 9 -2.80 -23.47 4.42
C PRO A 9 -2.86 -23.45 5.94
N THR A 10 -2.18 -22.47 6.50
CA THR A 10 -2.10 -22.21 7.93
C THR A 10 -3.18 -21.20 8.32
N VAL A 11 -3.46 -21.09 9.62
CA VAL A 11 -4.31 -20.01 10.14
C VAL A 11 -3.77 -18.63 9.73
N GLN A 12 -2.45 -18.47 9.63
CA GLN A 12 -1.84 -17.23 9.18
C GLN A 12 -2.13 -16.91 7.71
N ASP A 13 -2.21 -17.92 6.84
CA ASP A 13 -2.58 -17.73 5.44
C ASP A 13 -4.03 -17.23 5.31
N HIS A 14 -4.94 -17.72 6.17
CA HIS A 14 -6.32 -17.22 6.22
C HIS A 14 -6.44 -15.79 6.74
N VAL A 15 -5.66 -15.43 7.76
CA VAL A 15 -5.61 -14.06 8.28
C VAL A 15 -5.07 -13.10 7.22
N ALA A 16 -3.98 -13.47 6.55
CA ALA A 16 -3.41 -12.66 5.47
C ALA A 16 -4.39 -12.44 4.32
N LEU A 17 -5.16 -13.47 3.92
CA LEU A 17 -6.20 -13.33 2.90
C LEU A 17 -7.30 -12.35 3.34
N ALA A 18 -7.77 -12.45 4.58
CA ALA A 18 -8.77 -11.52 5.12
C ALA A 18 -8.25 -10.07 5.17
N GLU A 19 -6.96 -9.87 5.51
CA GLU A 19 -6.32 -8.56 5.49
C GLU A 19 -6.20 -7.99 4.08
N ILE A 20 -5.90 -8.82 3.08
CA ILE A 20 -5.85 -8.42 1.67
C ILE A 20 -7.23 -7.96 1.20
N ASP A 21 -8.28 -8.74 1.49
CA ASP A 21 -9.65 -8.41 1.12
C ASP A 21 -10.08 -7.07 1.75
N LEU A 22 -9.84 -6.90 3.05
CA LEU A 22 -10.12 -5.65 3.76
C LEU A 22 -9.33 -4.47 3.18
N THR A 23 -8.05 -4.66 2.86
CA THR A 23 -7.21 -3.63 2.25
C THR A 23 -7.76 -3.19 0.89
N GLY A 24 -8.20 -4.14 0.08
CA GLY A 24 -8.83 -3.86 -1.22
C GLY A 24 -10.09 -3.01 -1.08
N GLU A 25 -10.98 -3.36 -0.14
CA GLU A 25 -12.19 -2.59 0.13
C GLU A 25 -11.87 -1.15 0.58
N LEU A 26 -10.90 -0.97 1.47
CA LEU A 26 -10.48 0.35 1.94
C LEU A 26 -9.85 1.20 0.84
N MET A 27 -9.05 0.63 -0.06
CA MET A 27 -8.50 1.34 -1.22
C MET A 27 -9.59 1.85 -2.15
N ILE A 28 -10.62 1.03 -2.41
CA ILE A 28 -11.78 1.42 -3.24
C ILE A 28 -12.59 2.52 -2.54
N ALA A 29 -12.88 2.36 -1.26
CA ALA A 29 -13.62 3.34 -0.48
C ALA A 29 -12.88 4.70 -0.45
N ALA A 30 -11.56 4.68 -0.24
CA ALA A 30 -10.73 5.89 -0.28
C ALA A 30 -10.68 6.52 -1.67
N ALA A 31 -10.56 5.72 -2.74
CA ALA A 31 -10.55 6.23 -4.11
C ALA A 31 -11.92 6.79 -4.56
N ALA A 32 -13.02 6.29 -4.00
CA ALA A 32 -14.38 6.77 -4.26
C ALA A 32 -14.82 7.91 -3.32
N ALA A 33 -14.08 8.18 -2.25
CA ALA A 33 -14.34 9.31 -1.36
C ALA A 33 -14.16 10.61 -2.15
N ASN A 34 -15.07 11.57 -1.94
CA ASN A 34 -15.02 12.88 -2.61
C ASN A 34 -14.01 13.83 -1.94
N GLU A 35 -12.96 13.29 -1.33
CA GLU A 35 -11.91 14.08 -0.70
C GLU A 35 -10.85 14.44 -1.74
N ASP A 36 -10.32 15.65 -1.66
CA ASP A 36 -9.21 16.06 -2.50
C ASP A 36 -7.98 15.21 -2.19
N ARG A 37 -7.13 14.99 -3.20
CA ARG A 37 -5.83 14.35 -2.96
C ARG A 37 -5.05 15.15 -1.93
N LEU A 38 -4.40 14.45 -1.00
CA LEU A 38 -3.43 15.04 -0.09
C LEU A 38 -2.38 15.84 -0.89
N SER A 39 -1.96 16.97 -0.34
CA SER A 39 -0.82 17.72 -0.88
C SER A 39 0.46 16.89 -0.77
N ALA A 40 1.45 17.16 -1.63
CA ALA A 40 2.76 16.50 -1.57
C ALA A 40 3.40 16.64 -0.17
N ASP A 41 3.41 17.85 0.38
CA ASP A 41 3.95 18.10 1.74
C ASP A 41 3.28 17.23 2.82
N ARG A 42 1.95 17.03 2.71
CA ARG A 42 1.20 16.20 3.66
C ARG A 42 1.46 14.71 3.45
N ILE A 43 1.71 14.29 2.21
CA ILE A 43 2.12 12.92 1.90
C ILE A 43 3.50 12.65 2.50
N ASP A 44 4.45 13.56 2.30
CA ASP A 44 5.81 13.44 2.82
C ASP A 44 5.82 13.40 4.36
N GLU A 45 5.00 14.23 5.02
CA GLU A 45 4.80 14.20 6.48
C GLU A 45 4.29 12.85 6.97
N VAL A 46 3.27 12.28 6.31
CA VAL A 46 2.68 10.99 6.68
C VAL A 46 3.64 9.83 6.44
N LEU A 47 4.40 9.89 5.35
CA LEU A 47 5.38 8.87 4.99
C LEU A 47 6.71 9.04 5.74
N HIS A 48 6.88 10.12 6.49
CA HIS A 48 8.14 10.51 7.11
C HIS A 48 9.29 10.56 6.10
N VAL A 49 8.99 11.03 4.88
CA VAL A 49 9.99 11.29 3.85
C VAL A 49 10.53 12.68 4.13
N ASP A 50 11.67 12.75 4.83
CA ASP A 50 12.43 14.00 4.88
C ASP A 50 12.77 14.38 3.44
N GLY A 51 12.47 15.61 3.00
CA GLY A 51 12.42 16.08 1.59
C GLY A 51 13.68 15.93 0.72
N VAL A 52 14.65 15.12 1.14
CA VAL A 52 15.89 14.74 0.47
C VAL A 52 15.62 13.87 -0.78
N ASP A 53 14.56 13.07 -0.81
CA ASP A 53 14.24 12.21 -1.97
C ASP A 53 13.56 12.96 -3.14
N ARG A 54 12.89 14.10 -2.85
CA ARG A 54 12.13 14.87 -3.85
C ARG A 54 13.02 15.75 -4.74
N GLU A 55 14.11 16.30 -4.20
CA GLU A 55 15.04 17.17 -4.92
C GLU A 55 15.81 16.41 -6.03
N ALA A 56 16.00 15.10 -5.88
CA ALA A 56 16.61 14.24 -6.90
C ALA A 56 15.73 14.03 -8.15
N ALA A 57 14.40 14.19 -8.03
CA ALA A 57 13.45 14.01 -9.13
C ALA A 57 13.18 15.29 -9.95
N GLU A 58 13.45 16.47 -9.39
CA GLU A 58 13.23 17.77 -10.05
C GLU A 58 14.43 18.24 -10.90
N THR A 59 15.57 17.53 -10.83
CA THR A 59 16.80 17.85 -11.59
C THR A 59 17.02 16.97 -12.84
N SER A 60 16.03 16.19 -13.29
CA SER A 60 16.13 15.32 -14.49
C SER A 60 15.17 15.70 -15.62
#